data_AF-A0A9W9RSF7-F1
#
_entry.id   AF-A0A9W9RSF7-F1
#
_cell.length_a   1.000
_cell.length_b   1.000
_cell.length_c   1.000
_cell.angle_alpha   90.00
_cell.angle_beta   90.00
_cell.angle_gamma   90.00
#
_symmetry.space_group_name_H-M   'P 1'
#
loop_
_entity.id
_entity.type
_entity.pdbx_description
1 polymer ?
#
loop_
_entity_poly.entity_id
_entity_poly.type
_entity_poly.pdbx_seq_one_letter_code
_entity_poly.pdbx_strand_id
1 'polypeptide(L)'
;MSCIQMNNTGDDKLQVPGFGDIPIDYELPTGERFAHGALEILDLGGRGRGRAQRLTFPEVMMLRLMGRVTEKPNWERGIFDENIVGQWHTDALSTWKAERYLELDWDVCIDMDLVTPKMWEWCKMELIDKAVQFQETGHILTFNADSGVCKSDLGRESQHDLQEAFSMLRNPSMKGVNRNPVLDLVDPSLFQLACGRSSVFDQGGRVNLVDNGISSPLTSNAHVPPTPEHPDEKVKAKYPKQTFLPDSRLICHMYRWSNRFQWLPCEVSLGLKATDVRIMSYINNLHPKNAQAYRAIERLISTSLDP
;
A
#
# COMPACT_ATOMS: atom_id res chain seq x y z
N MET A 1 -22.46 15.61 -10.75
CA MET A 1 -21.62 15.54 -11.97
C MET A 1 -21.51 14.07 -12.32
N SER A 2 -21.65 13.71 -13.59
CA SER A 2 -21.42 12.32 -14.02
C SER A 2 -19.95 11.94 -13.77
N CYS A 3 -19.72 10.77 -13.18
CA CYS A 3 -18.39 10.22 -12.98
C CYS A 3 -17.70 10.01 -14.34
N ILE A 4 -16.44 10.41 -14.49
CA ILE A 4 -15.64 10.11 -15.69
C ILE A 4 -15.40 8.60 -15.70
N GLN A 5 -15.78 7.95 -16.80
CA GLN A 5 -15.56 6.52 -16.99
C GLN A 5 -14.08 6.27 -17.31
N MET A 6 -13.39 5.56 -16.40
CA MET A 6 -12.01 5.11 -16.61
C MET A 6 -11.99 3.76 -17.33
N ASN A 7 -10.95 3.54 -18.14
CA ASN A 7 -10.72 2.33 -18.91
C ASN A 7 -9.21 2.08 -19.06
N ASN A 8 -8.73 0.97 -18.47
CA ASN A 8 -7.37 0.46 -18.65
C ASN A 8 -7.36 -0.97 -19.22
N THR A 9 -8.43 -1.37 -19.92
CA THR A 9 -8.52 -2.71 -20.51
C THR A 9 -7.46 -2.90 -21.60
N GLY A 10 -7.07 -1.85 -22.31
CA GLY A 10 -6.20 -1.94 -23.48
C GLY A 10 -6.93 -2.38 -24.76
N ASP A 11 -8.27 -2.47 -24.74
CA ASP A 11 -9.05 -2.76 -25.95
C ASP A 11 -9.41 -1.46 -26.70
N ASP A 12 -9.52 -0.35 -25.96
CA ASP A 12 -9.82 1.00 -26.46
C ASP A 12 -8.76 2.01 -26.01
N LYS A 13 -9.01 3.30 -26.29
CA LYS A 13 -8.20 4.42 -25.81
C LYS A 13 -8.02 4.34 -24.29
N LEU A 14 -6.79 4.55 -23.82
CA LEU A 14 -6.46 4.59 -22.41
C LEU A 14 -7.17 5.78 -21.74
N GLN A 15 -7.88 5.50 -20.65
CA GLN A 15 -8.67 6.47 -19.88
C GLN A 15 -8.34 6.27 -18.39
N VAL A 16 -7.24 6.86 -17.93
CA VAL A 16 -6.81 6.84 -16.52
C VAL A 16 -6.25 8.22 -16.14
N PRO A 17 -6.19 8.60 -14.85
CA PRO A 17 -5.63 9.89 -14.43
C PRO A 17 -4.24 10.15 -15.04
N GLY A 18 -4.07 11.30 -15.70
CA GLY A 18 -2.86 11.66 -16.45
C GLY A 18 -2.90 11.29 -17.94
N PHE A 19 -3.91 10.54 -18.39
CA PHE A 19 -4.08 10.10 -19.77
C PHE A 19 -5.51 10.34 -20.26
N GLY A 20 -5.68 10.42 -21.58
CA GLY A 20 -7.01 10.40 -22.17
C GLY A 20 -7.92 11.58 -21.79
N ASP A 21 -7.33 12.76 -21.57
CA ASP A 21 -8.00 13.98 -21.11
C ASP A 21 -8.52 13.93 -19.66
N ILE A 22 -8.09 12.92 -18.88
CA ILE A 22 -8.38 12.80 -17.46
C ILE A 22 -7.28 13.49 -16.64
N PRO A 23 -7.61 14.48 -15.78
CA PRO A 23 -6.64 15.13 -14.90
C PRO A 23 -5.91 14.13 -14.00
N ILE A 24 -4.63 14.40 -13.72
CA ILE A 24 -3.82 13.53 -12.85
C ILE A 24 -4.34 13.49 -11.40
N ASP A 25 -5.04 14.52 -10.97
CA ASP A 25 -5.67 14.66 -9.66
C ASP A 25 -7.14 14.21 -9.64
N TYR A 26 -7.60 13.53 -10.69
CA TYR A 26 -8.95 12.97 -10.72
C TYR A 26 -9.06 11.77 -9.79
N GLU A 27 -10.01 11.83 -8.87
CA GLU A 27 -10.35 10.75 -7.94
C GLU A 27 -11.85 10.44 -8.05
N LEU A 28 -12.22 9.16 -7.92
CA LEU A 28 -13.63 8.78 -7.77
C LEU A 28 -14.18 9.29 -6.42
N PRO A 29 -15.51 9.48 -6.30
CA PRO A 29 -16.16 9.79 -5.02
C PRO A 29 -15.78 8.78 -3.92
N THR A 30 -15.78 9.18 -2.64
CA THR A 30 -15.35 8.34 -1.50
C THR A 30 -16.01 6.96 -1.43
N GLY A 31 -17.23 6.78 -1.94
CA GLY A 31 -17.92 5.48 -2.00
C GLY A 31 -17.61 4.62 -3.23
N GLU A 32 -16.90 5.17 -4.23
CA GLU A 32 -16.58 4.51 -5.51
C GLU A 32 -15.08 4.26 -5.69
N ARG A 33 -14.21 4.78 -4.81
CA ARG A 33 -12.76 4.52 -4.81
C ARG A 33 -12.33 3.56 -3.69
N PHE A 34 -11.15 2.97 -3.85
CA PHE A 34 -10.43 2.36 -2.73
C PHE A 34 -10.07 3.42 -1.68
N ALA A 35 -10.26 3.07 -0.41
CA ALA A 35 -9.83 3.90 0.71
C ALA A 35 -8.30 4.08 0.68
N HIS A 36 -7.83 5.32 0.83
CA HIS A 36 -6.41 5.64 0.89
C HIS A 36 -6.11 6.64 2.00
N GLY A 37 -4.91 6.55 2.59
CA GLY A 37 -4.49 7.39 3.72
C GLY A 37 -4.27 8.86 3.38
N ALA A 38 -4.31 9.26 2.11
CA ALA A 38 -4.26 10.67 1.73
C ALA A 38 -5.59 11.35 2.08
N LEU A 39 -5.59 12.17 3.14
CA LEU A 39 -6.73 12.90 3.73
C LEU A 39 -7.89 13.13 2.76
N GLU A 40 -9.07 12.59 3.11
CA GLU A 40 -10.32 12.84 2.40
C GLU A 40 -10.64 14.34 2.34
N ILE A 41 -11.16 14.77 1.20
CA ILE A 41 -11.46 16.17 0.94
C ILE A 41 -12.52 16.66 1.95
N LEU A 42 -12.15 17.71 2.68
CA LEU A 42 -13.09 18.59 3.37
C LEU A 42 -13.94 19.28 2.30
N ASP A 43 -15.25 19.01 2.31
CA ASP A 43 -16.23 19.82 1.59
C ASP A 43 -15.93 21.32 1.81
N LEU A 44 -15.93 22.09 0.73
CA LEU A 44 -15.75 23.54 0.68
C LEU A 44 -16.91 24.33 1.35
N GLY A 45 -17.60 23.72 2.32
CA GLY A 45 -18.75 24.25 3.05
C GLY A 45 -18.57 24.31 4.57
N GLY A 46 -17.35 24.23 5.09
CA GLY A 46 -17.05 24.60 6.49
C GLY A 46 -17.60 23.68 7.59
N ARG A 47 -18.18 22.51 7.25
CA ARG A 47 -18.60 21.49 8.21
C ARG A 47 -18.08 20.11 7.80
N GLY A 48 -16.77 19.97 7.69
CA GLY A 48 -16.17 18.74 7.19
C GLY A 48 -16.21 17.58 8.20
N ARG A 49 -17.10 16.62 7.96
CA ARG A 49 -17.04 15.24 8.47
C ARG A 49 -16.12 14.39 7.59
N GLY A 50 -14.84 14.77 7.48
CA GLY A 50 -13.89 14.13 6.58
C GLY A 50 -12.43 14.27 7.01
N ARG A 51 -12.19 14.47 8.32
CA ARG A 51 -10.85 14.24 8.85
C ARG A 51 -10.81 12.77 9.21
N ALA A 52 -9.82 12.05 8.71
CA ALA A 52 -9.29 10.94 9.49
C ALA A 52 -9.02 11.51 10.90
N GLN A 53 -9.64 10.96 11.94
CA GLN A 53 -9.40 11.39 13.29
C GLN A 53 -7.90 11.30 13.53
N ARG A 54 -7.25 12.46 13.74
CA ARG A 54 -5.82 12.46 14.04
C ARG A 54 -5.68 11.76 15.38
N LEU A 55 -5.17 10.54 15.34
CA LEU A 55 -4.85 9.78 16.54
C LEU A 55 -3.85 10.58 17.37
N THR A 56 -4.11 10.63 18.66
CA THR A 56 -3.16 11.12 19.66
C THR A 56 -1.97 10.17 19.74
N PHE A 57 -0.82 10.66 20.21
CA PHE A 57 0.36 9.81 20.40
C PHE A 57 0.06 8.55 21.22
N PRO A 58 -0.67 8.61 22.36
CA PRO A 58 -1.02 7.40 23.10
C PRO A 58 -1.87 6.40 22.30
N GLU A 59 -2.85 6.87 21.51
CA GLU A 59 -3.66 5.98 20.65
C GLU A 59 -2.78 5.27 19.60
N VAL A 60 -1.84 5.99 18.98
CA VAL A 60 -0.86 5.39 18.06
C VAL A 60 0.00 4.35 18.78
N MET A 61 0.45 4.63 20.01
CA MET A 61 1.24 3.67 20.80
C MET A 61 0.43 2.40 21.12
N MET A 62 -0.84 2.54 21.48
CA MET A 62 -1.73 1.40 21.71
C MET A 62 -1.90 0.54 20.44
N LEU A 63 -2.16 1.16 19.29
CA LEU A 63 -2.28 0.45 18.02
C LEU A 63 -0.98 -0.26 17.62
N ARG A 64 0.17 0.40 17.77
CA ARG A 64 1.49 -0.21 17.50
C ARG A 64 1.79 -1.37 18.44
N LEU A 65 1.44 -1.23 19.72
CA LEU A 65 1.62 -2.27 20.73
C LEU A 65 0.81 -3.52 20.39
N MET A 66 -0.49 -3.36 20.10
CA MET A 66 -1.34 -4.46 19.65
C MET A 66 -0.82 -5.06 18.33
N GLY A 67 -0.41 -4.20 17.40
CA GLY A 67 0.27 -4.60 16.18
C GLY A 67 1.49 -5.49 16.46
N ARG A 68 2.34 -5.13 17.42
CA ARG A 68 3.55 -5.88 17.79
C ARG A 68 3.24 -7.20 18.49
N VAL A 69 2.20 -7.24 19.33
CA VAL A 69 1.77 -8.48 19.99
C VAL A 69 1.22 -9.46 18.97
N THR A 70 0.43 -8.99 18.00
CA THR A 70 -0.15 -9.85 16.94
C THR A 70 0.86 -10.41 15.94
N GLU A 71 2.10 -9.90 15.92
CA GLU A 71 3.22 -10.51 15.16
C GLU A 71 3.90 -11.68 15.91
N LYS A 72 3.56 -11.91 17.17
CA LYS A 72 4.18 -12.99 17.95
C LYS A 72 3.56 -14.33 17.56
N PRO A 73 4.35 -15.42 17.49
CA PRO A 73 3.81 -16.74 17.18
C PRO A 73 2.84 -17.20 18.28
N ASN A 74 1.69 -17.75 17.88
CA ASN A 74 0.62 -18.21 18.77
C ASN A 74 0.10 -17.12 19.74
N TRP A 75 0.15 -15.85 19.34
CA TRP A 75 -0.30 -14.73 20.19
C TRP A 75 -1.76 -14.89 20.62
N GLU A 76 -2.60 -15.47 19.76
CA GLU A 76 -4.02 -15.70 19.95
C GLU A 76 -4.32 -16.72 21.07
N ARG A 77 -3.32 -17.54 21.44
CA ARG A 77 -3.39 -18.43 22.60
C ARG A 77 -2.66 -17.83 23.78
N GLY A 78 -1.51 -17.21 23.54
CA GLY A 78 -0.66 -16.61 24.56
C GLY A 78 -1.33 -15.45 25.31
N ILE A 79 -2.26 -14.74 24.69
CA ILE A 79 -2.95 -13.59 25.31
C ILE A 79 -3.80 -13.97 26.54
N PHE A 80 -4.18 -15.25 26.68
CA PHE A 80 -4.94 -15.75 27.83
C PHE A 80 -4.07 -16.18 29.02
N ASP A 81 -2.74 -16.24 28.86
CA ASP A 81 -1.80 -16.60 29.92
C ASP A 81 -1.14 -15.33 30.49
N GLU A 82 -1.48 -15.00 31.73
CA GLU A 82 -0.96 -13.81 32.43
C GLU A 82 0.58 -13.78 32.53
N ASN A 83 1.23 -14.95 32.61
CA ASN A 83 2.69 -15.00 32.67
C ASN A 83 3.31 -14.60 31.32
N ILE A 84 2.72 -15.10 30.23
CA ILE A 84 3.16 -14.78 28.87
C ILE A 84 2.93 -13.30 28.57
N VAL A 85 1.74 -12.78 28.91
CA VAL A 85 1.39 -11.37 28.73
C VAL A 85 2.28 -10.46 29.58
N GLY A 86 2.56 -10.83 30.83
CA GLY A 86 3.51 -10.13 31.69
C GLY A 86 4.94 -10.10 31.14
N GLN A 87 5.37 -11.19 30.51
CA GLN A 87 6.66 -11.24 29.81
C GLN A 87 6.66 -10.30 28.60
N TRP A 88 5.61 -10.28 27.77
CA TRP A 88 5.53 -9.38 26.61
C TRP A 88 5.56 -7.90 27.00
N HIS A 89 4.91 -7.53 28.10
CA HIS A 89 4.99 -6.18 28.66
C HIS A 89 6.43 -5.82 29.07
N THR A 90 7.10 -6.74 29.77
CA THR A 90 8.48 -6.56 30.23
C THR A 90 9.46 -6.46 29.06
N ASP A 91 9.27 -7.28 28.03
CA ASP A 91 10.04 -7.25 26.79
C ASP A 91 9.86 -5.90 26.09
N ALA A 92 8.62 -5.43 25.91
CA ALA A 92 8.34 -4.14 25.28
C ALA A 92 9.02 -2.98 26.01
N LEU A 93 8.96 -2.97 27.36
CA LEU A 93 9.63 -1.96 28.18
C LEU A 93 11.16 -2.03 28.05
N SER A 94 11.72 -3.24 27.97
CA SER A 94 13.16 -3.45 27.85
C SER A 94 13.68 -3.04 26.47
N THR A 95 12.95 -3.39 25.42
CA THR A 95 13.20 -2.95 24.04
C THR A 95 13.19 -1.43 23.96
N TRP A 96 12.12 -0.78 24.46
CA TRP A 96 12.04 0.69 24.51
C TRP A 96 13.25 1.32 25.22
N LYS A 97 13.64 0.82 26.40
CA LYS A 97 14.79 1.35 27.15
C LYS A 97 16.11 1.22 26.39
N ALA A 98 16.30 0.12 25.67
CA ALA A 98 17.51 -0.10 24.87
C ALA A 98 17.53 0.80 23.62
N GLU A 99 16.36 1.06 23.04
CA GLU A 99 16.17 1.71 21.75
C GLU A 99 15.98 3.24 21.85
N ARG A 100 15.55 3.76 23.01
CA ARG A 100 15.16 5.17 23.23
C ARG A 100 16.20 6.22 22.81
N TYR A 101 17.49 5.90 22.85
CA TYR A 101 18.59 6.82 22.52
C TYR A 101 19.20 6.57 21.14
N LEU A 102 18.68 5.61 20.38
CA LEU A 102 19.09 5.38 19.00
C LEU A 102 18.30 6.32 18.08
N GLU A 103 18.94 6.79 17.00
CA GLU A 103 18.25 7.42 15.87
C GLU A 103 17.45 6.36 15.12
N LEU A 104 16.38 5.87 15.75
CA LEU A 104 15.44 4.95 15.13
C LEU A 104 14.44 5.72 14.29
N ASP A 105 13.90 5.02 13.31
CA ASP A 105 12.76 5.51 12.58
C ASP A 105 11.58 5.66 13.55
N TRP A 106 11.22 6.91 13.85
CA TRP A 106 10.14 7.28 14.76
C TRP A 106 8.80 6.67 14.33
N ASP A 107 8.68 6.26 13.06
CA ASP A 107 7.46 5.68 12.52
C ASP A 107 7.22 4.21 12.94
N VAL A 108 8.20 3.56 13.58
CA VAL A 108 8.08 2.13 13.97
C VAL A 108 8.21 1.90 15.47
N CYS A 109 8.78 2.85 16.21
CA CYS A 109 9.05 2.69 17.64
C CYS A 109 7.77 2.77 18.52
N ILE A 110 7.78 2.08 19.65
CA ILE A 110 6.77 2.18 20.72
C ILE A 110 7.41 2.87 21.92
N ASP A 111 6.99 4.09 22.19
CA ASP A 111 7.36 4.82 23.39
C ASP A 111 6.52 4.30 24.57
N MET A 112 7.12 3.42 25.36
CA MET A 112 6.47 2.85 26.54
C MET A 112 6.32 3.86 27.69
N ASP A 113 6.96 5.04 27.66
CA ASP A 113 6.71 6.11 28.64
C ASP A 113 5.32 6.75 28.41
N LEU A 114 4.79 6.68 27.18
CA LEU A 114 3.46 7.16 26.82
C LEU A 114 2.35 6.12 27.03
N VAL A 115 2.72 4.85 27.29
CA VAL A 115 1.76 3.76 27.54
C VAL A 115 1.50 3.65 29.02
N THR A 116 0.36 4.18 29.47
CA THR A 116 -0.05 4.06 30.88
C THR A 116 -0.49 2.63 31.22
N PRO A 117 -0.46 2.22 32.51
CA PRO A 117 -0.95 0.90 32.91
C PRO A 117 -2.40 0.62 32.48
N LYS A 118 -3.27 1.64 32.49
CA LYS A 118 -4.64 1.50 32.00
C LYS A 118 -4.67 1.22 30.50
N MET A 119 -3.85 1.91 29.70
CA MET A 119 -3.76 1.68 28.25
C MET A 119 -3.28 0.27 27.94
N TRP A 120 -2.32 -0.25 28.71
CA TRP A 120 -1.90 -1.64 28.61
C TRP A 120 -3.06 -2.62 28.85
N GLU A 121 -3.81 -2.44 29.95
CA GLU A 121 -4.98 -3.29 30.23
C GLU A 121 -6.05 -3.20 29.13
N TRP A 122 -6.28 -2.01 28.57
CA TRP A 122 -7.18 -1.84 27.42
C TRP A 122 -6.68 -2.61 26.19
N CYS A 123 -5.40 -2.48 25.83
CA CYS A 123 -4.80 -3.24 24.73
C CYS A 123 -4.95 -4.74 24.95
N LYS A 124 -4.73 -5.22 26.18
CA LYS A 124 -4.91 -6.63 26.55
C LYS A 124 -6.36 -7.09 26.34
N MET A 125 -7.33 -6.32 26.84
CA MET A 125 -8.76 -6.65 26.66
C MET A 125 -9.14 -6.69 25.18
N GLU A 126 -8.74 -5.70 24.39
CA GLU A 126 -9.01 -5.68 22.95
C GLU A 126 -8.35 -6.87 22.23
N LEU A 127 -7.12 -7.24 22.60
CA LEU A 127 -6.43 -8.40 22.04
C LEU A 127 -7.12 -9.73 22.40
N ILE A 128 -7.73 -9.85 23.59
CA ILE A 128 -8.52 -11.02 23.98
C ILE A 128 -9.74 -11.16 23.05
N ASP A 129 -10.50 -10.09 22.86
CA ASP A 129 -11.67 -10.10 21.97
C ASP A 129 -11.26 -10.44 20.53
N LYS A 130 -10.14 -9.87 20.07
CA LYS A 130 -9.57 -10.16 18.75
C LYS A 130 -9.07 -11.58 18.60
N ALA A 131 -8.53 -12.18 19.66
CA ALA A 131 -8.09 -13.57 19.63
C ALA A 131 -9.29 -14.53 19.45
N VAL A 132 -10.42 -14.25 20.10
CA VAL A 132 -11.66 -15.00 19.88
C VAL A 132 -12.11 -14.86 18.42
N GLN A 133 -12.17 -13.63 17.89
CA GLN A 133 -12.54 -13.41 16.50
C GLN A 133 -11.58 -14.12 15.51
N PHE A 134 -10.28 -14.07 15.76
CA PHE A 134 -9.28 -14.72 14.92
C PHE A 134 -9.46 -16.23 14.87
N GLN A 135 -9.84 -16.87 15.98
CA GLN A 135 -10.14 -18.30 16.00
C GLN A 135 -11.34 -18.67 15.14
N GLU A 136 -12.32 -17.77 15.02
CA GLU A 136 -13.52 -17.98 14.21
C GLU A 136 -13.28 -17.71 12.73
N THR A 137 -12.54 -16.65 12.39
CA THR A 137 -12.44 -16.13 11.02
C THR A 137 -11.09 -16.40 10.33
N GLY A 138 -10.06 -16.80 11.07
CA GLY A 138 -8.69 -17.00 10.57
C GLY A 138 -7.94 -15.72 10.20
N HIS A 139 -8.51 -14.54 10.48
CA HIS A 139 -7.89 -13.25 10.21
C HIS A 139 -8.22 -12.22 11.30
N ILE A 140 -7.36 -11.21 11.44
CA ILE A 140 -7.46 -10.17 12.46
C ILE A 140 -7.34 -8.78 11.84
N LEU A 141 -8.20 -7.86 12.27
CA LEU A 141 -8.06 -6.45 11.96
C LEU A 141 -7.25 -5.74 13.05
N THR A 142 -6.14 -5.12 12.63
CA THR A 142 -5.22 -4.32 13.45
C THR A 142 -5.18 -2.89 12.96
N PHE A 143 -4.60 -1.97 13.75
CA PHE A 143 -4.59 -0.53 13.44
C PHE A 143 -5.99 0.04 13.19
N ASN A 144 -6.99 -0.42 13.94
CA ASN A 144 -8.39 -0.07 13.75
C ASN A 144 -8.63 1.40 14.15
N ALA A 145 -8.50 2.29 13.18
CA ALA A 145 -8.88 3.69 13.29
C ALA A 145 -9.93 4.00 12.22
N ASP A 146 -9.70 4.99 11.34
CA ASP A 146 -10.56 5.23 10.18
C ASP A 146 -10.36 4.21 9.05
N SER A 147 -9.21 3.53 9.06
CA SER A 147 -8.89 2.37 8.22
C SER A 147 -8.26 1.30 9.11
N GLY A 148 -8.18 0.06 8.64
CA GLY A 148 -7.59 -1.06 9.36
C GLY A 148 -6.72 -1.92 8.46
N VAL A 149 -5.80 -2.66 9.07
CA VAL A 149 -4.93 -3.64 8.39
C VAL A 149 -5.41 -5.03 8.76
N CYS A 150 -5.94 -5.74 7.78
CA CYS A 150 -6.31 -7.15 7.91
C CYS A 150 -5.07 -8.02 7.78
N LYS A 151 -4.82 -8.87 8.78
CA LYS A 151 -3.72 -9.83 8.81
C LYS A 151 -4.27 -11.24 8.87
N SER A 152 -3.63 -12.17 8.17
CA SER A 152 -3.91 -13.59 8.23
C SER A 152 -2.61 -14.35 8.10
N ASP A 153 -2.53 -15.52 8.74
CA ASP A 153 -1.34 -16.35 8.64
C ASP A 153 -1.36 -17.14 7.33
N LEU A 154 -0.22 -17.07 6.63
CA LEU A 154 0.01 -17.90 5.46
C LEU A 154 0.55 -19.27 5.90
N GLY A 155 -0.02 -20.36 5.38
CA GLY A 155 0.46 -21.71 5.64
C GLY A 155 1.92 -21.91 5.23
N ARG A 156 2.65 -22.80 5.93
CA ARG A 156 4.09 -23.05 5.68
C ARG A 156 4.39 -23.47 4.23
N GLU A 157 3.49 -24.23 3.62
CA GLU A 157 3.61 -24.65 2.22
C GLU A 157 3.61 -23.44 1.28
N SER A 158 2.62 -22.56 1.40
CA SER A 158 2.53 -21.34 0.60
C SER A 158 3.70 -20.38 0.86
N GLN A 159 4.20 -20.32 2.09
CA GLN A 159 5.43 -19.56 2.41
C GLN A 159 6.65 -20.14 1.68
N HIS A 160 6.82 -21.47 1.68
CA HIS A 160 7.91 -22.15 0.97
C HIS A 160 7.80 -21.90 -0.54
N ASP A 161 6.61 -22.06 -1.12
CA ASP A 161 6.34 -21.80 -2.54
C ASP A 161 6.73 -20.37 -2.94
N LEU A 162 6.37 -19.37 -2.12
CA LEU A 162 6.77 -17.97 -2.36
C LEU A 162 8.29 -17.80 -2.29
N GLN A 163 8.94 -18.40 -1.30
CA GLN A 163 10.40 -18.31 -1.16
C GLN A 163 11.14 -18.95 -2.34
N GLU A 164 10.66 -20.09 -2.81
CA GLU A 164 11.21 -20.79 -3.97
C GLU A 164 10.99 -19.99 -5.25
N ALA A 165 9.77 -19.49 -5.48
CA ALA A 165 9.42 -18.72 -6.67
C ALA A 165 10.22 -17.42 -6.84
N PHE A 166 10.66 -16.82 -5.72
CA PHE A 166 11.47 -15.59 -5.71
C PHE A 166 12.97 -15.86 -5.49
N SER A 167 13.39 -17.12 -5.37
CA SER A 167 14.79 -17.49 -5.10
C SER A 167 15.75 -16.96 -6.16
N MET A 168 15.34 -16.93 -7.43
CA MET A 168 16.12 -16.45 -8.56
C MET A 168 16.37 -14.92 -8.53
N LEU A 169 15.53 -14.17 -7.82
CA LEU A 169 15.65 -12.72 -7.66
C LEU A 169 16.56 -12.35 -6.47
N ARG A 170 16.89 -13.31 -5.60
CA ARG A 170 17.81 -13.10 -4.49
C ARG A 170 19.23 -12.94 -5.03
N ASN A 171 19.66 -11.70 -5.22
CA ASN A 171 21.05 -11.42 -5.52
C ASN A 171 21.87 -11.39 -4.21
N PRO A 172 22.87 -12.28 -4.03
CA PRO A 172 23.71 -12.29 -2.82
C PRO A 172 24.51 -10.99 -2.63
N SER A 173 24.68 -10.21 -3.70
CA SER A 173 25.34 -8.89 -3.70
C SER A 173 24.41 -7.75 -3.25
N MET A 174 23.10 -7.98 -3.12
CA MET A 174 22.11 -7.01 -2.61
C MET A 174 22.03 -6.99 -1.07
N LYS A 175 23.02 -7.54 -0.36
CA LYS A 175 23.21 -7.21 1.05
C LYS A 175 23.55 -5.72 1.12
N GLY A 176 22.53 -4.92 1.38
CA GLY A 176 22.57 -3.47 1.25
C GLY A 176 23.73 -2.85 2.00
N VAL A 177 24.25 -1.78 1.41
CA VAL A 177 25.10 -0.75 2.01
C VAL A 177 24.43 -0.08 3.24
N ASN A 178 23.16 -0.40 3.53
CA ASN A 178 22.40 0.09 4.68
C ASN A 178 21.87 -1.05 5.55
N ARG A 179 21.82 -0.80 6.86
CA ARG A 179 21.35 -1.68 7.95
C ARG A 179 19.85 -2.01 7.88
N ASN A 180 19.23 -2.08 6.70
CA ASN A 180 17.82 -2.43 6.58
C ASN A 180 17.67 -3.95 6.71
N PRO A 181 16.93 -4.49 7.70
CA PRO A 181 16.72 -5.92 7.84
C PRO A 181 15.84 -6.53 6.74
N VAL A 182 15.16 -5.68 5.96
CA VAL A 182 14.26 -6.09 4.86
C VAL A 182 15.00 -5.99 3.54
N LEU A 183 14.92 -7.08 2.75
CA LEU A 183 15.43 -7.12 1.38
C LEU A 183 14.26 -6.97 0.40
N ASP A 184 14.22 -5.84 -0.30
CA ASP A 184 13.21 -5.58 -1.33
C ASP A 184 13.59 -6.33 -2.63
N LEU A 185 12.99 -7.51 -2.83
CA LEU A 185 13.21 -8.32 -4.03
C LEU A 185 12.59 -7.71 -5.29
N VAL A 186 11.48 -6.97 -5.10
CA VAL A 186 10.79 -6.22 -6.14
C VAL A 186 10.49 -4.85 -5.56
N ASP A 187 11.31 -3.86 -5.89
CA ASP A 187 11.10 -2.46 -5.50
C ASP A 187 10.15 -1.78 -6.51
N PRO A 188 8.93 -1.38 -6.10
CA PRO A 188 7.97 -0.71 -6.98
C PRO A 188 8.44 0.69 -7.41
N SER A 189 9.47 1.25 -6.76
CA SER A 189 10.06 2.55 -7.10
C SER A 189 11.08 2.48 -8.22
N LEU A 190 11.51 1.30 -8.65
CA LEU A 190 12.38 1.13 -9.81
C LEU A 190 11.56 1.10 -11.10
N PHE A 191 12.08 1.67 -12.19
CA PHE A 191 11.44 1.65 -13.52
C PHE A 191 10.03 2.29 -13.58
N GLN A 192 9.79 3.31 -12.75
CA GLN A 192 8.55 4.09 -12.78
C GLN A 192 8.28 4.68 -14.17
N LEU A 193 7.00 4.94 -14.46
CA LEU A 193 6.61 5.74 -15.62
C LEU A 193 7.20 7.14 -15.48
N ALA A 194 8.02 7.58 -16.44
CA ALA A 194 8.51 8.95 -16.51
C ALA A 194 7.68 9.74 -17.53
N CYS A 195 6.87 10.67 -17.05
CA CYS A 195 5.99 11.48 -17.88
C CYS A 195 6.80 12.27 -18.93
N GLY A 196 6.34 12.28 -20.18
CA GLY A 196 7.05 12.91 -21.30
C GLY A 196 8.32 12.18 -21.75
N ARG A 197 8.59 10.96 -21.25
CA ARG A 197 9.75 10.13 -21.65
C ARG A 197 9.40 8.68 -21.93
N SER A 198 8.60 8.07 -21.07
CA SER A 198 8.17 6.68 -21.23
C SER A 198 7.14 6.56 -22.35
N SER A 199 7.30 5.56 -23.23
CA SER A 199 6.32 5.26 -24.26
C SER A 199 5.14 4.47 -23.69
N VAL A 200 3.93 4.77 -24.16
CA VAL A 200 2.68 4.13 -23.69
C VAL A 200 1.81 3.69 -24.87
N PHE A 201 0.92 2.74 -24.61
CA PHE A 201 -0.19 2.38 -25.51
C PHE A 201 -1.45 3.13 -25.08
N ASP A 202 -1.73 4.27 -25.69
CA ASP A 202 -2.90 5.10 -25.37
C ASP A 202 -4.08 4.91 -26.33
N GLN A 203 -3.87 4.30 -27.50
CA GLN A 203 -4.90 4.00 -28.50
C GLN A 203 -5.31 2.51 -28.49
N GLY A 204 -5.18 1.86 -27.32
CA GLY A 204 -5.33 0.41 -27.17
C GLY A 204 -4.02 -0.35 -27.37
N GLY A 205 -4.00 -1.59 -26.88
CA GLY A 205 -2.85 -2.49 -26.83
C GLY A 205 -2.53 -2.97 -25.41
N ARG A 206 -1.79 -4.08 -25.33
CA ARG A 206 -1.29 -4.64 -24.06
C ARG A 206 0.13 -5.17 -24.27
N VAL A 207 0.91 -5.20 -23.20
CA VAL A 207 2.22 -5.88 -23.21
C VAL A 207 1.99 -7.38 -23.12
N ASN A 208 2.44 -8.13 -24.12
CA ASN A 208 2.34 -9.59 -24.12
C ASN A 208 3.27 -10.20 -23.07
N LEU A 209 2.70 -10.97 -22.15
CA LEU A 209 3.44 -11.66 -21.08
C LEU A 209 3.95 -13.05 -21.50
N VAL A 210 3.46 -13.60 -22.63
CA VAL A 210 3.53 -15.04 -22.94
C VAL A 210 4.84 -15.48 -23.62
N ASP A 211 5.61 -14.58 -24.23
CA ASP A 211 6.77 -14.96 -25.06
C ASP A 211 8.10 -14.42 -24.56
N ASN A 212 8.55 -14.81 -23.36
CA ASN A 212 9.94 -14.71 -22.86
C ASN A 212 10.71 -13.40 -23.15
N GLY A 213 10.01 -12.30 -23.39
CA GLY A 213 10.57 -11.11 -23.96
C GLY A 213 9.44 -10.12 -24.17
N ILE A 214 9.46 -9.05 -23.38
CA ILE A 214 8.86 -7.80 -23.79
C ILE A 214 9.61 -7.43 -25.07
N SER A 215 9.07 -7.80 -26.23
CA SER A 215 9.68 -7.44 -27.50
C SER A 215 9.73 -5.91 -27.55
N SER A 216 10.92 -5.38 -27.81
CA SER A 216 11.15 -3.94 -27.85
C SER A 216 10.08 -3.27 -28.73
N PRO A 217 9.54 -2.10 -28.34
CA PRO A 217 8.43 -1.43 -29.01
C PRO A 217 8.73 -0.96 -30.46
N LEU A 218 9.83 -1.42 -31.07
CA LEU A 218 10.30 -1.05 -32.41
C LEU A 218 9.30 -1.32 -33.55
N THR A 219 8.15 -1.96 -33.29
CA THR A 219 7.08 -2.20 -34.27
C THR A 219 5.69 -1.79 -33.78
N SER A 220 5.59 -1.05 -32.66
CA SER A 220 4.34 -0.90 -31.90
C SER A 220 3.73 0.51 -32.00
N ASN A 221 2.40 0.61 -31.85
CA ASN A 221 1.64 1.87 -31.71
C ASN A 221 1.98 2.64 -30.40
N ALA A 222 3.11 2.35 -29.75
CA ALA A 222 3.53 3.03 -28.55
C ALA A 222 4.14 4.40 -28.90
N HIS A 223 3.75 5.43 -28.16
CA HIS A 223 4.30 6.76 -28.34
C HIS A 223 4.54 7.43 -26.99
N VAL A 224 5.35 8.50 -26.97
CA VAL A 224 5.59 9.26 -25.75
C VAL A 224 4.48 10.31 -25.60
N PRO A 225 3.63 10.21 -24.57
CA PRO A 225 2.54 11.15 -24.34
C PRO A 225 3.11 12.50 -23.87
N PRO A 226 2.40 13.62 -24.09
CA PRO A 226 2.77 14.88 -23.46
C PRO A 226 2.75 14.75 -21.93
N THR A 227 3.60 15.51 -21.26
CA THR A 227 3.59 15.58 -19.79
C THR A 227 2.24 16.13 -19.32
N PRO A 228 1.54 15.45 -18.39
CA PRO A 228 0.31 15.96 -17.82
C PRO A 228 0.54 17.31 -17.12
N GLU A 229 -0.48 18.17 -17.13
CA GLU A 229 -0.45 19.40 -16.35
C GLU A 229 -0.41 19.07 -14.85
N HIS A 230 0.45 19.78 -14.11
CA HIS A 230 0.43 19.67 -12.66
C HIS A 230 -0.78 20.44 -12.08
N PRO A 231 -1.46 19.93 -11.04
CA PRO A 231 -2.65 20.60 -10.47
C PRO A 231 -2.43 22.06 -10.02
N ASP A 232 -1.18 22.42 -9.68
CA ASP A 232 -0.82 23.78 -9.28
C ASP A 232 -0.89 24.81 -10.43
N GLU A 233 -0.69 24.38 -11.68
CA GLU A 233 -0.74 25.25 -12.85
C GLU A 233 -2.16 25.78 -13.07
N LYS A 234 -3.17 24.91 -12.92
CA LYS A 234 -4.59 25.29 -13.01
C LYS A 234 -4.99 26.33 -11.97
N VAL A 235 -4.44 26.22 -10.76
CA VAL A 235 -4.77 27.15 -9.67
C VAL A 235 -4.04 28.46 -9.80
N LYS A 236 -2.77 28.45 -10.23
CA LYS A 236 -2.05 29.68 -10.59
C LYS A 236 -2.76 30.45 -11.70
N ALA A 237 -3.27 29.75 -12.72
CA ALA A 237 -4.04 30.35 -13.81
C ALA A 237 -5.36 30.98 -13.31
N LYS A 238 -6.06 30.30 -12.40
CA LYS A 238 -7.33 30.78 -11.84
C LYS A 238 -7.15 31.94 -10.84
N TYR A 239 -6.03 32.00 -10.14
CA TYR A 239 -5.76 33.01 -9.10
C TYR A 239 -4.37 33.65 -9.24
N PRO A 240 -4.09 34.38 -10.34
CA PRO A 240 -2.74 34.84 -10.69
C PRO A 240 -2.14 35.88 -9.72
N LYS A 241 -2.97 36.51 -8.88
CA LYS A 241 -2.56 37.56 -7.93
C LYS A 241 -2.53 37.11 -6.47
N GLN A 242 -2.86 35.85 -6.19
CA GLN A 242 -2.87 35.33 -4.81
C GLN A 242 -1.54 34.64 -4.52
N THR A 243 -0.80 35.18 -3.55
CA THR A 243 0.26 34.44 -2.87
C THR A 243 -0.40 33.48 -1.89
N PHE A 244 -0.59 32.23 -2.30
CA PHE A 244 -1.07 31.22 -1.37
C PHE A 244 0.03 30.97 -0.31
N LEU A 245 -0.34 31.06 0.97
CA LEU A 245 0.57 30.70 2.06
C LEU A 245 0.98 29.22 1.91
N PRO A 246 2.24 28.84 2.18
CA PRO A 246 2.72 27.45 2.06
C PRO A 246 1.86 26.41 2.81
N ASP A 247 1.18 26.84 3.87
CA ASP A 247 0.27 26.02 4.70
C ASP A 247 -1.21 26.08 4.25
N SER A 248 -1.48 26.57 3.04
CA SER A 248 -2.82 26.53 2.47
C SER A 248 -3.20 25.10 2.16
N ARG A 249 -4.29 24.60 2.76
CA ARG A 249 -4.86 23.26 2.52
C ARG A 249 -5.06 22.93 1.03
N LEU A 250 -5.30 23.95 0.20
CA LEU A 250 -5.42 23.82 -1.25
C LEU A 250 -4.08 23.42 -1.90
N ILE A 251 -2.97 24.02 -1.45
CA ILE A 251 -1.62 23.72 -1.94
C ILE A 251 -1.19 22.31 -1.56
N CYS A 252 -1.42 21.91 -0.30
CA CYS A 252 -1.04 20.57 0.18
C CYS A 252 -1.73 19.45 -0.60
N HIS A 253 -2.92 19.68 -1.16
CA HIS A 253 -3.61 18.71 -2.00
C HIS A 253 -2.91 18.52 -3.36
N MET A 254 -2.44 19.59 -3.98
CA MET A 254 -1.82 19.55 -5.32
C MET A 254 -0.51 18.79 -5.33
N TYR A 255 0.31 18.98 -4.30
CA TYR A 255 1.63 18.34 -4.20
C TYR A 255 1.58 16.85 -3.83
N ARG A 256 0.38 16.25 -3.71
CA ARG A 256 0.22 14.78 -3.64
C ARG A 256 0.49 14.12 -4.98
N TRP A 257 0.27 14.86 -6.06
CA TRP A 257 0.36 14.36 -7.42
C TRP A 257 1.69 14.77 -8.04
N SER A 258 2.27 13.86 -8.80
CA SER A 258 3.50 14.10 -9.54
C SER A 258 3.21 13.99 -11.01
N ASN A 259 3.36 15.08 -11.76
CA ASN A 259 3.30 15.04 -13.21
C ASN A 259 4.63 14.61 -13.84
N ARG A 260 5.60 14.16 -13.05
CA ARG A 260 6.94 13.76 -13.52
C ARG A 260 7.12 12.25 -13.56
N PHE A 261 6.60 11.57 -12.54
CA PHE A 261 6.76 10.14 -12.37
C PHE A 261 5.53 9.53 -11.71
N GLN A 262 5.19 8.29 -12.08
CA GLN A 262 4.09 7.53 -11.53
C GLN A 262 4.50 6.06 -11.32
N TRP A 263 4.10 5.49 -10.17
CA TRP A 263 4.16 4.04 -9.96
C TRP A 263 3.11 3.35 -10.82
N LEU A 264 3.51 2.28 -11.50
CA LEU A 264 2.63 1.54 -12.38
C LEU A 264 1.91 0.43 -11.60
N PRO A 265 0.57 0.38 -11.64
CA PRO A 265 -0.16 -0.75 -11.10
C PRO A 265 0.06 -1.98 -11.99
N CYS A 266 -0.31 -3.14 -11.45
CA CYS A 266 -0.45 -4.37 -12.20
C CYS A 266 -1.94 -4.73 -12.31
N GLU A 267 -2.37 -5.13 -13.50
CA GLU A 267 -3.74 -5.49 -13.79
C GLU A 267 -3.97 -6.95 -13.46
N VAL A 268 -5.03 -7.22 -12.71
CA VAL A 268 -5.40 -8.57 -12.26
C VAL A 268 -6.83 -8.85 -12.70
N SER A 269 -7.01 -9.93 -13.46
CA SER A 269 -8.31 -10.47 -13.82
C SER A 269 -8.74 -11.49 -12.79
N LEU A 270 -9.98 -11.38 -12.34
CA LEU A 270 -10.67 -12.39 -11.53
C LEU A 270 -11.63 -13.14 -12.46
N GLY A 271 -11.43 -14.45 -12.58
CA GLY A 271 -12.25 -15.31 -13.43
C GLY A 271 -13.64 -15.56 -12.85
N LEU A 272 -14.40 -16.47 -13.49
CA LEU A 272 -15.77 -16.81 -13.10
C LEU A 272 -15.87 -17.47 -11.72
N LYS A 273 -14.77 -18.08 -11.26
CA LYS A 273 -14.59 -18.51 -9.87
C LYS A 273 -13.75 -17.44 -9.19
N ALA A 274 -14.14 -16.98 -8.00
CA ALA A 274 -13.43 -15.93 -7.27
C ALA A 274 -11.93 -16.23 -7.08
N THR A 275 -11.54 -17.52 -7.09
CA THR A 275 -10.17 -18.00 -6.95
C THR A 275 -9.37 -18.12 -8.26
N ASP A 276 -9.97 -17.89 -9.43
CA ASP A 276 -9.25 -17.90 -10.70
C ASP A 276 -8.60 -16.54 -10.96
N VAL A 277 -7.42 -16.33 -10.39
CA VAL A 277 -6.68 -15.07 -10.48
C VAL A 277 -5.66 -15.12 -11.60
N ARG A 278 -5.66 -14.11 -12.47
CA ARG A 278 -4.68 -13.95 -13.55
C ARG A 278 -4.08 -12.56 -13.60
N ILE A 279 -2.76 -12.49 -13.63
CA ILE A 279 -2.06 -11.24 -13.90
C ILE A 279 -2.07 -10.98 -15.40
N MET A 280 -2.61 -9.82 -15.79
CA MET A 280 -2.85 -9.45 -17.18
C MET A 280 -1.83 -8.43 -17.71
N SER A 281 -1.10 -7.76 -16.82
CA SER A 281 -0.06 -6.81 -17.19
C SER A 281 1.25 -7.07 -16.43
N TYR A 282 2.33 -6.42 -16.86
CA TYR A 282 3.62 -6.55 -16.19
C TYR A 282 3.56 -5.98 -14.76
N ILE A 283 4.17 -6.70 -13.82
CA ILE A 283 4.42 -6.18 -12.47
C ILE A 283 5.68 -5.33 -12.50
N ASN A 284 5.59 -4.10 -12.01
CA ASN A 284 6.72 -3.19 -12.01
C ASN A 284 7.95 -3.81 -11.31
N ASN A 285 9.12 -3.72 -11.96
CA ASN A 285 10.39 -4.30 -11.52
C ASN A 285 10.40 -5.85 -11.44
N LEU A 286 9.46 -6.54 -12.09
CA LEU A 286 9.44 -8.01 -12.16
C LEU A 286 9.25 -8.49 -13.61
N HIS A 287 10.34 -8.92 -14.25
CA HIS A 287 10.28 -9.37 -15.64
C HIS A 287 9.39 -10.64 -15.79
N PRO A 288 8.52 -10.75 -16.81
CA PRO A 288 7.64 -11.92 -17.05
C PRO A 288 8.35 -13.28 -17.24
N LYS A 289 9.68 -13.26 -17.40
CA LYS A 289 10.51 -14.48 -17.44
C LYS A 289 10.47 -15.22 -16.10
N ASN A 290 10.20 -14.50 -15.02
CA ASN A 290 10.01 -15.05 -13.68
C ASN A 290 8.59 -15.60 -13.53
N ALA A 291 8.19 -16.51 -14.44
CA ALA A 291 6.83 -17.03 -14.50
C ALA A 291 6.39 -17.71 -13.19
N GLN A 292 7.33 -18.30 -12.45
CA GLN A 292 7.07 -18.86 -11.12
C GLN A 292 6.66 -17.76 -10.11
N ALA A 293 7.32 -16.61 -10.11
CA ALA A 293 6.98 -15.49 -9.24
C ALA A 293 5.59 -14.92 -9.56
N TYR A 294 5.26 -14.73 -10.84
CA TYR A 294 3.91 -14.32 -11.27
C TYR A 294 2.84 -15.30 -10.78
N ARG A 295 3.02 -16.62 -11.00
CA ARG A 295 2.08 -17.65 -10.52
C ARG A 295 1.96 -17.68 -9.00
N ALA A 296 3.05 -17.44 -8.27
CA ALA A 296 3.03 -17.42 -6.82
C ALA A 296 2.24 -16.21 -6.28
N ILE A 297 2.35 -15.05 -6.93
CA ILE A 297 1.54 -13.87 -6.62
C ILE A 297 0.05 -14.11 -6.94
N GLU A 298 -0.27 -14.69 -8.11
CA GLU A 298 -1.64 -15.09 -8.48
C GLU A 298 -2.27 -15.98 -7.40
N ARG A 299 -1.53 -17.00 -6.93
CA ARG A 299 -1.96 -17.88 -5.84
C ARG A 299 -2.16 -17.13 -4.52
N LEU A 300 -1.24 -16.23 -4.17
CA LEU A 300 -1.34 -15.44 -2.92
C LEU A 300 -2.57 -14.53 -2.92
N ILE A 301 -2.86 -13.87 -4.05
CA ILE A 301 -4.09 -13.09 -4.23
C ILE A 301 -5.29 -14.03 -4.11
N SER A 302 -5.28 -15.17 -4.80
CA SER A 302 -6.37 -16.15 -4.73
C SER A 302 -6.64 -16.66 -3.31
N THR A 303 -5.62 -16.81 -2.46
CA THR A 303 -5.82 -17.25 -1.06
C THR A 303 -6.46 -16.17 -0.19
N SER A 304 -6.46 -14.92 -0.64
CA SER A 304 -7.05 -13.78 0.07
C SER A 304 -8.51 -13.52 -0.34
N LEU A 305 -9.05 -14.31 -1.28
CA LEU A 305 -10.40 -14.17 -1.79
C LEU A 305 -11.30 -15.27 -1.20
N ASP A 306 -12.46 -14.86 -0.70
CA ASP A 306 -13.51 -15.79 -0.26
C ASP A 306 -14.13 -16.46 -1.51
N PRO A 307 -14.30 -17.80 -1.54
CA PRO A 307 -14.87 -18.53 -2.68
C PRO A 307 -16.29 -18.15 -3.09
#